data_AF-A0A6P5ZUH0-F1
#
_entry.id   AF-A0A6P5ZUH0-F1
#
_cell.length_a   1.000
_cell.length_b   1.000
_cell.length_c   1.000
_cell.angle_alpha   90.00
_cell.angle_beta   90.00
_cell.angle_gamma   90.00
#
_symmetry.space_group_name_H-M   'P 1'
#
loop_
_entity.id
_entity.type
_entity.pdbx_description
1 polymer ?
#
loop_
_entity_poly.entity_id
_entity_poly.type
_entity_poly.pdbx_seq_one_letter_code
_entity_poly.pdbx_strand_id
1 'polypeptide(L)'
;MGSSSAQKAKTGLQNSPSKGESVSKRNHRWEGATPATMRICFSKNSLLKSAKLKETMKSSALAKAQQQLLDQQERDYILSQVTAAKEELRAKRKKQLKKDTASKLKLLVDEGKSEQEYEQSEEFQQELKLKVRELLTEQEWWQRKMAMRISEEEDRLKKDEEEQKEIWKRKREHEEQWEGTRETAI
;
A
#
# COMPACT_ATOMS: atom_id res chain seq x y z
N MET A 1 49.11 18.51 -59.93
CA MET A 1 49.49 17.47 -58.95
C MET A 1 50.10 18.19 -57.76
N GLY A 2 49.26 18.50 -56.77
CA GLY A 2 49.62 19.36 -55.65
C GLY A 2 50.17 18.55 -54.48
N SER A 3 51.31 18.98 -53.97
CA SER A 3 51.94 18.56 -52.73
C SER A 3 51.03 18.82 -51.53
N SER A 4 50.92 17.89 -50.58
CA SER A 4 50.90 18.27 -49.16
C SER A 4 51.13 17.08 -48.23
N SER A 5 52.06 17.32 -47.31
CA SER A 5 52.51 16.45 -46.24
C SER A 5 51.41 16.32 -45.19
N ALA A 6 50.98 15.09 -44.89
CA ALA A 6 50.05 14.81 -43.78
C ALA A 6 50.80 14.13 -42.63
N GLN A 7 51.28 14.96 -41.72
CA GLN A 7 51.78 14.57 -40.41
C GLN A 7 50.62 13.93 -39.61
N LYS A 8 50.77 12.65 -39.22
CA LYS A 8 49.88 12.01 -38.25
C LYS A 8 50.14 12.58 -36.86
N ALA A 9 49.17 13.33 -36.34
CA ALA A 9 49.08 13.72 -34.94
C ALA A 9 48.99 12.47 -34.05
N LYS A 10 49.99 12.25 -33.19
CA LYS A 10 49.86 11.43 -31.98
C LYS A 10 49.51 12.37 -30.83
N THR A 11 48.23 12.65 -30.66
CA THR A 11 47.69 13.26 -29.44
C THR A 11 47.75 12.21 -28.33
N GLY A 12 48.52 12.53 -27.29
CA GLY A 12 48.74 11.69 -26.13
C GLY A 12 47.45 11.24 -25.46
N LEU A 13 47.44 9.97 -25.05
CA LEU A 13 46.59 9.45 -23.99
C LEU A 13 46.74 10.37 -22.77
N GLN A 14 45.74 11.21 -22.53
CA GLN A 14 45.60 11.86 -21.24
C GLN A 14 44.88 10.90 -20.31
N ASN A 15 45.56 10.65 -19.20
CA ASN A 15 45.18 9.77 -18.11
C ASN A 15 43.76 10.06 -17.62
N SER A 16 43.03 8.98 -17.39
CA SER A 16 41.77 8.91 -16.67
C SER A 16 41.81 9.71 -15.36
N PRO A 17 40.74 10.44 -14.99
CA PRO A 17 40.72 11.16 -13.74
C PRO A 17 40.67 10.15 -12.59
N SER A 18 41.71 10.23 -11.75
CA SER A 18 41.83 9.53 -10.48
C SER A 18 40.55 9.71 -9.66
N LYS A 19 39.92 8.58 -9.34
CA LYS A 19 38.92 8.49 -8.27
C LYS A 19 39.61 8.88 -6.97
N GLY A 20 39.39 10.11 -6.47
CA GLY A 20 40.08 10.53 -5.26
C GLY A 20 39.57 11.76 -4.52
N GLU A 21 38.70 12.59 -5.10
CA GLU A 21 38.30 13.83 -4.42
C GLU A 21 36.80 14.10 -4.56
N SER A 22 36.02 13.60 -3.59
CA SER A 22 34.68 14.12 -3.28
C SER A 22 34.04 13.43 -2.06
N VAL A 23 34.78 13.19 -0.99
CA VAL A 23 34.18 12.84 0.33
C VAL A 23 34.90 13.55 1.46
N SER A 24 34.86 14.89 1.47
CA SER A 24 35.15 15.64 2.71
C SER A 24 34.44 16.99 2.73
N LYS A 25 33.10 16.95 2.67
CA LYS A 25 32.26 18.09 3.05
C LYS A 25 31.08 17.57 3.86
N ARG A 26 31.35 17.14 5.10
CA ARG A 26 30.41 17.01 6.24
C ARG A 26 31.01 16.11 7.33
N ASN A 27 32.10 16.49 8.02
CA ASN A 27 32.40 15.86 9.32
C ASN A 27 33.46 16.54 10.23
N HIS A 28 33.61 17.87 10.20
CA HIS A 28 34.51 18.56 11.14
C HIS A 28 33.79 19.46 12.16
N ARG A 29 32.64 19.03 12.70
CA ARG A 29 31.88 19.79 13.73
C ARG A 29 31.71 19.03 15.05
N TRP A 30 32.62 18.12 15.39
CA TRP A 30 32.52 17.33 16.63
C TRP A 30 33.76 17.38 17.51
N GLU A 31 34.82 18.10 17.11
CA GLU A 31 35.97 18.33 17.98
C GLU A 31 35.56 19.25 19.15
N GLY A 32 35.55 18.69 20.37
CA GLY A 32 35.12 19.37 21.60
C GLY A 32 33.67 19.11 22.03
N ALA A 33 32.89 18.27 21.33
CA ALA A 33 31.51 17.98 21.70
C ALA A 33 31.43 16.99 22.88
N THR A 34 30.78 17.39 23.99
CA THR A 34 30.57 16.48 25.13
C THR A 34 29.59 15.34 24.76
N PRO A 35 29.69 14.15 25.38
CA PRO A 35 28.80 13.02 25.08
C PRO A 35 27.30 13.32 25.21
N ALA A 36 26.92 14.30 26.02
CA ALA A 36 25.55 14.77 26.15
C ALA A 36 25.08 15.54 24.89
N THR A 37 25.91 16.45 24.38
CA THR A 37 25.58 17.22 23.16
C THR A 37 25.48 16.31 21.93
N MET A 38 26.35 15.30 21.82
CA MET A 38 26.26 14.30 20.74
C MET A 38 24.93 13.54 20.79
N ARG A 39 24.52 13.04 21.97
CA ARG A 39 23.22 12.36 22.15
C ARG A 39 22.03 13.24 21.77
N ILE A 40 22.04 14.51 22.18
CA ILE A 40 21.01 15.48 21.80
C ILE A 40 20.97 15.68 20.29
N CYS A 41 22.11 15.82 19.63
CA CYS A 41 22.19 15.97 18.18
C CYS A 41 21.73 14.72 17.42
N PHE A 42 22.09 13.52 17.86
CA PHE A 42 21.61 12.28 17.27
C PHE A 42 20.09 12.11 17.46
N SER A 43 19.56 12.43 18.63
CA SER A 43 18.12 12.44 18.91
C SER A 43 17.38 13.43 17.98
N LYS A 44 17.85 14.68 17.89
CA LYS A 44 17.30 15.69 16.97
C LYS A 44 17.33 15.23 15.51
N ASN A 45 18.45 14.67 15.05
CA ASN A 45 18.57 14.15 13.69
C ASN A 45 17.66 12.95 13.43
N SER A 46 17.47 12.06 14.41
CA SER A 46 16.53 10.93 14.32
C SER A 46 15.10 11.42 14.20
N LEU A 47 14.70 12.38 15.05
CA LEU A 47 13.38 13.01 15.01
C LEU A 47 13.14 13.71 13.67
N LEU A 48 14.11 14.49 13.17
CA LEU A 48 14.03 15.15 11.86
C LEU A 48 13.89 14.15 10.72
N LYS A 49 14.66 13.05 10.72
CA LYS A 49 14.52 11.97 9.72
C LYS A 49 13.14 11.32 9.80
N SER A 50 12.65 11.02 11.00
CA SER A 50 11.33 10.43 11.19
C SER A 50 10.21 11.37 10.73
N ALA A 51 10.34 12.67 10.96
CA ALA A 51 9.40 13.69 10.51
C ALA A 51 9.42 13.82 8.97
N LYS A 52 10.62 13.86 8.37
CA LYS A 52 10.81 13.89 6.92
C LYS A 52 10.20 12.66 6.25
N LEU A 53 10.42 11.47 6.80
CA LEU A 53 9.83 10.22 6.30
C LEU A 53 8.31 10.23 6.41
N LYS A 54 7.76 10.70 7.53
CA LYS A 54 6.30 10.84 7.68
C LYS A 54 5.72 11.80 6.63
N GLU A 55 6.41 12.89 6.33
CA GLU A 55 6.00 13.86 5.32
C GLU A 55 6.05 13.29 3.91
N THR A 56 7.12 12.57 3.54
CA THR A 56 7.21 11.91 2.22
C THR A 56 6.20 10.77 2.06
N MET A 57 5.90 10.05 3.14
CA MET A 57 4.87 9.01 3.11
C MET A 57 3.47 9.61 2.94
N LYS A 58 3.18 10.75 3.58
CA LYS A 58 1.92 11.49 3.37
C LYS A 58 1.77 11.95 1.92
N SER A 59 2.81 12.53 1.32
CA SER A 59 2.74 12.97 -0.08
C SER A 59 2.60 11.80 -1.05
N SER A 60 3.30 10.68 -0.80
CA SER A 60 3.17 9.47 -1.60
C SER A 60 1.78 8.83 -1.48
N ALA A 61 1.20 8.78 -0.27
CA ALA A 61 -0.14 8.28 -0.05
C ALA A 61 -1.20 9.12 -0.77
N LEU A 62 -1.07 10.46 -0.73
CA LEU A 62 -1.95 11.37 -1.46
C LEU A 62 -1.88 11.15 -2.97
N ALA A 63 -0.67 11.00 -3.53
CA ALA A 63 -0.50 10.72 -4.96
C ALA A 63 -1.16 9.39 -5.38
N LYS A 64 -1.02 8.34 -4.56
CA LYS A 64 -1.68 7.05 -4.80
C LYS A 64 -3.20 7.16 -4.73
N ALA A 65 -3.72 7.88 -3.73
CA ALA A 65 -5.16 8.12 -3.61
C ALA A 65 -5.71 8.90 -4.82
N GLN A 66 -4.98 9.91 -5.29
CA GLN A 66 -5.34 10.65 -6.50
C GLN A 66 -5.38 9.75 -7.73
N GLN A 67 -4.42 8.84 -7.87
CA GLN A 67 -4.38 7.89 -8.97
C GLN A 67 -5.54 6.87 -8.91
N GLN A 68 -5.88 6.35 -7.73
CA GLN A 68 -7.02 5.46 -7.53
C GLN A 68 -8.34 6.15 -7.88
N LEU A 69 -8.47 7.45 -7.56
CA LEU A 69 -9.63 8.24 -7.93
C LEU A 69 -9.74 8.52 -9.44
N LEU A 70 -8.77 8.13 -10.28
CA LEU A 70 -8.92 8.21 -11.74
C LEU A 70 -9.76 7.04 -12.29
N ASP A 71 -9.80 5.91 -11.58
CA ASP A 71 -10.66 4.79 -11.93
C ASP A 71 -12.11 5.05 -11.50
N GLN A 72 -13.05 4.90 -12.43
CA GLN A 72 -14.48 5.07 -12.18
C GLN A 72 -14.99 4.04 -11.18
N GLN A 73 -14.53 2.80 -11.26
CA GLN A 73 -15.00 1.73 -10.38
C GLN A 73 -14.62 2.00 -8.92
N GLU A 74 -13.37 2.40 -8.68
CA GLU A 74 -12.88 2.76 -7.35
C GLU A 74 -13.61 3.99 -6.79
N ARG A 75 -13.88 4.99 -7.64
CA ARG A 75 -14.69 6.16 -7.25
C ARG A 75 -16.09 5.75 -6.80
N ASP A 76 -16.80 4.96 -7.61
CA ASP A 76 -18.17 4.53 -7.31
C ASP A 76 -18.23 3.69 -6.04
N TYR A 77 -17.23 2.83 -5.86
CA TYR A 77 -17.09 2.06 -4.64
C TYR A 77 -16.87 2.97 -3.42
N ILE A 78 -15.93 3.91 -3.44
CA ILE A 78 -15.73 4.86 -2.33
C ILE A 78 -17.00 5.66 -2.04
N LEU A 79 -17.71 6.13 -3.08
CA LEU A 79 -18.98 6.85 -2.92
C LEU A 79 -20.06 5.97 -2.28
N SER A 80 -20.13 4.69 -2.62
CA SER A 80 -21.05 3.75 -1.98
C SER A 80 -20.76 3.59 -0.49
N GLN A 81 -19.48 3.52 -0.09
CA GLN A 81 -19.08 3.41 1.32
C GLN A 81 -19.39 4.68 2.10
N VAL A 82 -19.16 5.85 1.49
CA VAL A 82 -19.53 7.14 2.09
C VAL A 82 -21.05 7.24 2.27
N THR A 83 -21.83 6.75 1.31
CA THR A 83 -23.30 6.75 1.39
C THR A 83 -23.80 5.82 2.48
N ALA A 84 -23.27 4.59 2.55
CA ALA A 84 -23.59 3.64 3.60
C ALA A 84 -23.27 4.19 5.01
N ALA A 85 -22.11 4.82 5.18
CA ALA A 85 -21.73 5.46 6.44
C ALA A 85 -22.69 6.61 6.83
N LYS A 86 -23.11 7.44 5.87
CA LYS A 86 -24.09 8.50 6.11
C LYS A 86 -25.43 7.93 6.55
N GLU A 87 -25.92 6.89 5.90
CA GLU A 87 -27.19 6.24 6.27
C GLU A 87 -27.13 5.62 7.66
N GLU A 88 -26.02 5.00 8.04
CA GLU A 88 -25.84 4.43 9.38
C GLU A 88 -25.87 5.53 10.46
N LEU A 89 -25.20 6.66 10.22
CA LEU A 89 -25.22 7.80 11.15
C LEU A 89 -26.62 8.43 11.24
N ARG A 90 -27.33 8.60 10.12
CA ARG A 90 -28.74 9.02 10.14
C ARG A 90 -29.61 8.04 10.92
N ALA A 91 -29.43 6.74 10.73
CA ALA A 91 -30.18 5.72 11.45
C ALA A 91 -29.88 5.76 12.95
N LYS A 92 -28.62 5.97 13.34
CA LYS A 92 -28.19 6.14 14.73
C LYS A 92 -28.85 7.37 15.36
N ARG A 93 -28.85 8.52 14.67
CA ARG A 93 -29.51 9.75 15.12
C ARG A 93 -31.02 9.57 15.25
N LYS A 94 -31.67 8.97 14.25
CA LYS A 94 -33.11 8.65 14.27
C LYS A 94 -33.48 7.73 15.43
N LYS A 95 -32.64 6.74 15.76
CA LYS A 95 -32.82 5.88 16.94
C LYS A 95 -32.74 6.67 18.25
N GLN A 96 -31.84 7.64 18.35
CA GLN A 96 -31.74 8.50 19.54
C GLN A 96 -32.96 9.43 19.67
N LEU A 97 -33.39 10.05 18.57
CA LEU A 97 -34.55 10.96 18.57
C LEU A 97 -35.87 10.24 18.87
N LYS A 98 -35.97 8.94 18.57
CA LYS A 98 -37.13 8.11 18.98
C LYS A 98 -37.21 7.86 20.48
N LYS A 99 -36.09 7.92 21.21
CA LYS A 99 -36.04 7.66 22.66
C LYS A 99 -36.47 8.86 23.50
N ASP A 100 -36.44 10.06 22.93
CA ASP A 100 -36.69 11.30 23.66
C ASP A 100 -38.00 11.97 23.20
N THR A 101 -38.97 12.05 24.11
CA THR A 101 -40.30 12.64 23.86
C THR A 101 -40.22 14.13 23.51
N ALA A 102 -39.26 14.86 24.07
CA ALA A 102 -39.03 16.29 23.77
C ALA A 102 -38.44 16.48 22.36
N SER A 103 -37.48 15.63 21.99
CA SER A 103 -36.93 15.59 20.64
C SER A 103 -37.96 15.21 19.58
N LYS A 104 -38.93 14.33 19.91
CA LYS A 104 -40.03 13.98 19.02
C LYS A 104 -40.97 15.18 18.77
N LEU A 105 -41.23 16.00 19.79
CA LEU A 105 -41.99 17.26 19.66
C LEU A 105 -41.21 18.29 18.84
N LYS A 106 -39.90 18.45 19.07
CA LYS A 106 -39.04 19.36 18.30
C LYS A 106 -38.97 18.96 16.82
N LEU A 107 -38.84 17.67 16.52
CA LEU A 107 -38.86 17.16 15.14
C LEU A 107 -40.19 17.44 14.41
N LEU A 108 -41.31 17.44 15.13
CA LEU A 108 -42.63 17.75 14.57
C LEU A 108 -42.77 19.25 14.23
N VAL A 109 -42.01 20.10 14.94
CA VAL A 109 -42.03 21.57 14.79
C VAL A 109 -41.03 22.05 13.73
N ASP A 110 -39.87 21.41 13.62
CA ASP A 110 -38.76 21.89 12.76
C ASP A 110 -38.79 21.36 11.31
N GLU A 111 -39.79 20.54 10.93
CA GLU A 111 -40.04 20.05 9.55
C GLU A 111 -38.78 19.68 8.73
N GLY A 112 -37.78 19.05 9.35
CA GLY A 112 -36.55 18.59 8.68
C GLY A 112 -35.40 19.60 8.58
N LYS A 113 -35.59 20.87 8.99
CA LYS A 113 -34.50 21.87 9.07
C LYS A 113 -33.38 21.43 10.02
N SER A 114 -33.77 20.84 11.15
CA SER A 114 -32.83 20.33 12.16
C SER A 114 -31.95 19.17 11.66
N GLU A 115 -32.41 18.38 10.70
CA GLU A 115 -31.62 17.27 10.14
C GLU A 115 -30.59 17.79 9.13
N GLN A 116 -30.96 18.75 8.28
CA GLN A 116 -30.04 19.36 7.33
C GLN A 116 -28.93 20.17 8.04
N GLU A 117 -29.27 20.91 9.09
CA GLU A 117 -28.30 21.64 9.92
C GLU A 117 -27.33 20.67 10.61
N TYR A 118 -27.82 19.52 11.08
CA TYR A 118 -26.98 18.49 11.67
C TYR A 118 -26.03 17.86 10.65
N GLU A 119 -26.48 17.60 9.42
CA GLU A 119 -25.61 17.09 8.34
C GLU A 119 -24.53 18.09 7.91
N GLN A 120 -24.80 19.39 8.04
CA GLN A 120 -23.84 20.45 7.76
C GLN A 120 -22.89 20.72 8.93
N SER A 121 -23.24 20.26 10.14
CA SER A 121 -22.41 20.42 11.33
C SER A 121 -21.04 19.77 11.17
N GLU A 122 -20.01 20.42 11.70
CA GLU A 122 -18.64 19.92 11.69
C GLU A 122 -18.53 18.58 12.45
N GLU A 123 -19.31 18.42 13.53
CA GLU A 123 -19.34 17.18 14.32
C GLU A 123 -19.77 15.98 13.47
N PHE A 124 -20.81 16.15 12.64
CA PHE A 124 -21.29 15.11 11.75
C PHE A 124 -20.27 14.79 10.66
N GLN A 125 -19.60 15.80 10.10
CA GLN A 125 -18.54 15.58 9.11
C GLN A 125 -17.33 14.83 9.70
N GLN A 126 -16.98 15.10 10.95
CA GLN A 126 -15.92 14.39 11.66
C GLN A 126 -16.32 12.95 11.96
N GLU A 127 -17.54 12.72 12.49
CA GLU A 127 -18.06 11.37 12.75
C GLU A 127 -18.18 10.56 11.46
N LEU A 128 -18.61 11.18 10.36
CA LEU A 128 -18.67 10.57 9.04
C LEU A 128 -17.27 10.15 8.55
N LYS A 129 -16.26 11.01 8.66
CA LYS A 129 -14.88 10.67 8.27
C LYS A 129 -14.35 9.50 9.08
N LEU A 130 -14.62 9.44 10.38
CA LEU A 130 -14.22 8.32 11.22
C LEU A 130 -14.93 7.04 10.81
N LYS A 131 -16.25 7.10 10.60
CA LYS A 131 -17.03 5.93 10.22
C LYS A 131 -16.65 5.35 8.86
N VAL A 132 -16.39 6.22 7.88
CA VAL A 132 -15.89 5.78 6.55
C VAL A 132 -14.52 5.09 6.70
N ARG A 133 -13.63 5.61 7.55
CA ARG A 133 -12.33 4.97 7.81
C ARG A 133 -12.49 3.60 8.45
N GLU A 134 -13.41 3.45 9.41
CA GLU A 134 -13.71 2.16 10.04
C GLU A 134 -14.19 1.14 9.00
N LEU A 135 -15.19 1.49 8.19
CA LEU A 135 -15.74 0.60 7.15
C LEU A 135 -14.67 0.17 6.15
N LEU A 136 -13.86 1.12 5.65
CA LEU A 136 -12.77 0.80 4.72
C LEU A 136 -11.71 -0.10 5.36
N THR A 137 -11.37 0.13 6.63
CA THR A 137 -10.39 -0.69 7.35
C THR A 137 -10.90 -2.11 7.58
N GLU A 138 -12.16 -2.25 8.01
CA GLU A 138 -12.80 -3.56 8.17
C GLU A 138 -12.83 -4.31 6.85
N GLN A 139 -13.18 -3.63 5.76
CA GLN A 139 -13.23 -4.26 4.45
C GLN A 139 -11.85 -4.69 3.97
N GLU A 140 -10.81 -3.88 4.13
CA GLU A 140 -9.43 -4.30 3.83
C GLU A 140 -9.03 -5.54 4.65
N TRP A 141 -9.43 -5.58 5.92
CA TRP A 141 -9.17 -6.75 6.76
C TRP A 141 -9.90 -7.99 6.26
N TRP A 142 -11.17 -7.87 5.86
CA TRP A 142 -11.93 -8.96 5.25
C TRP A 142 -11.31 -9.44 3.93
N GLN A 143 -10.87 -8.52 3.08
CA GLN A 143 -10.19 -8.86 1.83
C GLN A 143 -8.89 -9.62 2.08
N ARG A 144 -8.07 -9.19 3.04
CA ARG A 144 -6.84 -9.92 3.43
C ARG A 144 -7.16 -11.31 3.96
N LYS A 145 -8.18 -11.42 4.81
CA LYS A 145 -8.61 -12.71 5.36
C LYS A 145 -9.13 -13.64 4.26
N MET A 146 -9.86 -13.10 3.28
CA MET A 146 -10.31 -13.87 2.13
C MET A 146 -9.14 -14.30 1.24
N ALA A 147 -8.18 -13.41 0.98
CA ALA A 147 -6.99 -13.72 0.20
C ALA A 147 -6.18 -14.87 0.83
N MET A 148 -6.01 -14.87 2.15
CA MET A 148 -5.34 -15.99 2.85
C MET A 148 -6.09 -17.32 2.66
N ARG A 149 -7.42 -17.31 2.75
CA ARG A 149 -8.23 -18.52 2.50
C ARG A 149 -8.10 -19.01 1.08
N ILE A 150 -8.11 -18.11 0.10
CA ILE A 150 -7.94 -18.46 -1.31
C ILE A 150 -6.56 -19.07 -1.52
N SER A 151 -5.49 -18.46 -1.00
CA SER A 151 -4.13 -19.00 -1.15
C SER A 151 -3.97 -20.37 -0.48
N GLU A 152 -4.59 -20.59 0.67
CA GLU A 152 -4.57 -21.89 1.35
C GLU A 152 -5.27 -22.98 0.52
N GLU A 153 -6.42 -22.66 -0.09
CA GLU A 153 -7.12 -23.60 -0.97
C GLU A 153 -6.38 -23.82 -2.30
N GLU A 154 -5.74 -22.79 -2.87
CA GLU A 154 -4.89 -22.91 -4.06
C GLU A 154 -3.69 -23.84 -3.80
N ASP A 155 -3.04 -23.72 -2.64
CA ASP A 155 -1.92 -24.59 -2.26
C ASP A 155 -2.36 -26.05 -2.05
N ARG A 156 -3.54 -26.27 -1.45
CA ARG A 156 -4.14 -27.60 -1.35
C ARG A 156 -4.41 -28.20 -2.71
N LEU A 157 -5.06 -27.45 -3.60
CA LEU A 157 -5.39 -27.89 -4.96
C LEU A 157 -4.12 -28.24 -5.74
N LYS A 158 -3.08 -27.41 -5.62
CA LYS A 158 -1.79 -27.64 -6.27
C LYS A 158 -1.13 -28.94 -5.81
N LYS A 159 -1.21 -29.25 -4.51
CA LYS A 159 -0.69 -30.52 -3.97
C LYS A 159 -1.44 -31.72 -4.56
N ASP A 160 -2.76 -31.65 -4.63
CA ASP A 160 -3.57 -32.73 -5.23
C ASP A 160 -3.24 -32.90 -6.72
N GLU A 161 -3.01 -31.82 -7.47
CA GLU A 161 -2.56 -31.88 -8.86
C GLU A 161 -1.17 -32.52 -9.02
N GLU A 162 -0.24 -32.21 -8.12
CA GLU A 162 1.11 -32.82 -8.10
C GLU A 162 1.04 -34.31 -7.77
N GLU A 163 0.22 -34.72 -6.79
CA GLU A 163 -0.01 -36.12 -6.45
C GLU A 163 -0.63 -36.89 -7.61
N GLN A 164 -1.62 -36.30 -8.32
CA GLN A 164 -2.18 -36.91 -9.52
C GLN A 164 -1.11 -37.07 -10.61
N LYS A 165 -0.30 -36.04 -10.88
CA LYS A 165 0.80 -36.11 -11.85
C LYS A 165 1.80 -37.22 -11.49
N GLU A 166 2.15 -37.37 -10.22
CA GLU A 166 3.03 -38.45 -9.75
C GLU A 166 2.37 -39.82 -9.85
N ILE A 167 1.06 -39.95 -9.62
CA ILE A 167 0.32 -41.20 -9.87
C ILE A 167 0.34 -41.55 -11.36
N TRP A 168 0.08 -40.59 -12.25
CA TRP A 168 0.14 -40.80 -13.70
C TRP A 168 1.55 -41.19 -14.16
N LYS A 169 2.57 -40.54 -13.62
CA LYS A 169 3.97 -40.86 -13.87
C LYS A 169 4.33 -42.26 -13.40
N ARG A 170 3.97 -42.62 -12.16
CA ARG A 170 4.21 -43.96 -11.61
C ARG A 170 3.48 -45.05 -12.38
N LYS A 171 2.24 -44.79 -12.83
CA LYS A 171 1.51 -45.73 -13.70
C LYS A 171 2.22 -45.92 -15.03
N ARG A 172 2.70 -44.83 -15.66
CA ARG A 172 3.46 -44.88 -16.91
C ARG A 172 4.76 -45.67 -16.74
N GLU A 173 5.54 -45.38 -15.71
CA GLU A 173 6.80 -46.08 -15.41
C GLU A 173 6.58 -47.57 -15.11
N HIS A 174 5.51 -47.91 -14.40
CA HIS A 174 5.13 -49.30 -14.14
C HIS A 174 4.72 -50.04 -15.42
N GLU A 175 3.98 -49.39 -16.33
CA GLU A 175 3.61 -49.95 -17.63
C GLU A 175 4.86 -50.20 -18.49
N GLU A 176 5.77 -49.23 -18.60
CA GLU A 176 7.02 -49.35 -19.35
C GLU A 176 7.90 -50.50 -18.82
N GLN A 177 7.97 -50.68 -17.49
CA GLN A 177 8.67 -51.83 -16.88
C GLN A 177 8.01 -53.17 -17.20
N TRP A 178 6.67 -53.21 -17.22
CA TRP A 178 5.91 -54.40 -17.59
C TRP A 178 6.13 -54.79 -19.05
N GLU A 179 6.13 -53.82 -19.96
CA GLU A 179 6.41 -54.03 -21.39
C GLU A 179 7.85 -54.49 -21.60
N GLY A 180 8.84 -53.85 -20.98
CA GLY A 180 10.26 -54.26 -21.09
C GLY A 180 10.55 -55.67 -20.54
N THR A 181 9.86 -56.08 -19.47
CA THR A 181 9.99 -57.45 -18.91
C THR A 181 9.28 -58.49 -19.79
N ARG A 182 8.25 -58.09 -20.54
CA ARG A 182 7.55 -58.95 -21.50
C ARG A 182 8.35 -59.13 -22.80
N GLU A 183 9.00 -58.08 -23.28
CA GLU A 183 9.86 -58.14 -24.47
C GLU A 183 11.16 -58.95 -24.26
N THR A 184 11.64 -59.04 -23.01
CA THR A 184 12.81 -59.87 -22.64
C THR A 184 12.48 -61.33 -22.35
N ALA A 185 11.20 -61.69 -22.27
CA ALA A 185 10.71 -63.04 -22.02
C ALA A 185 10.28 -63.80 -23.30
N ILE A 186 10.44 -63.18 -24.48
CA ILE A 186 10.22 -63.76 -25.82
C ILE A 186 11.59 -63.92 -26.50
#